data_AF-A0A1Q4FPE3-F1
#
_entry.id   AF-A0A1Q4FPE3-F1
#
_cell.length_a   1.000
_cell.length_b   1.000
_cell.length_c   1.000
_cell.angle_alpha   90.00
_cell.angle_beta   90.00
_cell.angle_gamma   90.00
#
_symmetry.space_group_name_H-M   'P 1'
#
loop_
_entity.id
_entity.type
_entity.pdbx_description
1 polymer ?
#
loop_
_entity_poly.entity_id
_entity_poly.type
_entity_poly.pdbx_seq_one_letter_code
_entity_poly.pdbx_strand_id
1 'polypeptide(L)'
;MTADEALSFIREHGIVLASAKGPIPRLADAIAGESIRGSWWAHPKSHQIFDVFQSISDSPDILVCRLVNRKVTFVHRRLWPALVRLANHLPADQLSQIHEEHTPSGHHVTRSIPFPAWVPHQVIEEANGLSMQEARNALGPWLLIVQ
;
A
#
# COMPACT_ATOMS: atom_id res chain seq x y z
N MET A 1 1.94 12.53 -13.65
CA MET A 1 1.47 11.20 -13.24
C MET A 1 -0.05 11.24 -13.14
N THR A 2 -0.74 10.40 -13.91
CA THR A 2 -2.18 10.11 -13.79
C THR A 2 -2.43 8.97 -12.79
N ALA A 3 -3.69 8.67 -12.48
CA ALA A 3 -4.05 7.52 -11.64
C ALA A 3 -3.62 6.19 -12.27
N ASP A 4 -3.77 6.02 -13.59
CA ASP A 4 -3.37 4.79 -14.30
C ASP A 4 -1.85 4.59 -14.32
N GLU A 5 -1.09 5.68 -14.46
CA GLU A 5 0.37 5.66 -14.35
C GLU A 5 0.80 5.29 -12.92
N ALA A 6 0.11 5.82 -11.90
CA ALA A 6 0.37 5.48 -10.51
C ALA A 6 0.00 4.01 -10.18
N LEU A 7 -1.12 3.49 -10.70
CA LEU A 7 -1.47 2.07 -10.58
C LEU A 7 -0.42 1.18 -11.24
N SER A 8 0.04 1.55 -12.43
CA SER A 8 1.11 0.83 -13.13
C SER A 8 2.41 0.81 -12.34
N PHE A 9 2.78 1.96 -11.74
CA PHE A 9 3.93 2.08 -10.85
C PHE A 9 3.80 1.16 -9.62
N ILE A 10 2.64 1.14 -8.96
CA ILE A 10 2.41 0.25 -7.80
C ILE A 10 2.40 -1.22 -8.22
N ARG A 11 1.85 -1.55 -9.38
CA ARG A 11 1.87 -2.92 -9.93
C ARG A 11 3.29 -3.42 -10.16
N GLU A 12 4.12 -2.59 -10.79
CA GLU A 12 5.53 -2.87 -11.06
C GLU A 12 6.29 -3.10 -9.74
N HIS A 13 6.20 -2.16 -8.81
CA HIS A 13 6.93 -2.22 -7.55
C HIS A 13 6.32 -3.16 -6.50
N GLY A 14 5.05 -3.56 -6.65
CA GLY A 14 4.32 -4.43 -5.72
C GLY A 14 3.89 -3.75 -4.42
N ILE A 15 4.85 -3.20 -3.69
CA ILE A 15 4.67 -2.51 -2.40
C ILE A 15 5.35 -1.15 -2.49
N VAL A 16 4.61 -0.08 -2.16
CA VAL A 16 5.07 1.30 -2.28
C VAL A 16 4.66 2.09 -1.04
N LEU A 17 5.54 2.94 -0.51
CA LEU A 17 5.17 3.89 0.54
C LEU A 17 4.38 5.05 -0.07
N ALA A 18 3.37 5.56 0.64
CA ALA A 18 2.66 6.76 0.17
C ALA A 18 3.63 7.96 0.08
N SER A 19 4.19 8.39 1.21
CA SER A 19 5.11 9.54 1.26
C SER A 19 6.24 9.42 2.30
N ALA A 20 6.13 8.48 3.25
CA ALA A 20 7.12 8.29 4.30
C ALA A 20 8.46 7.83 3.72
N LYS A 21 9.57 8.23 4.37
CA LYS A 21 10.90 7.72 4.03
C LYS A 21 11.01 6.24 4.41
N GLY A 22 11.69 5.47 3.58
CA GLY A 22 11.92 4.04 3.82
C GLY A 22 12.72 3.37 2.71
N PRO A 23 12.89 2.04 2.79
CA PRO A 23 13.74 1.27 1.89
C PRO A 23 13.11 0.99 0.52
N ILE A 24 11.89 1.46 0.28
CA ILE A 24 11.13 1.22 -0.96
C ILE A 24 10.67 2.53 -1.60
N PRO A 25 10.30 2.51 -2.89
CA PRO A 25 9.84 3.70 -3.59
C PRO A 25 8.66 4.39 -2.91
N ARG A 26 8.57 5.70 -3.12
CA ARG A 26 7.51 6.57 -2.60
C ARG A 26 6.64 7.07 -3.74
N LEU A 27 5.32 6.89 -3.63
CA LEU A 27 4.41 7.35 -4.68
C LEU A 27 4.41 8.88 -4.78
N ALA A 28 4.47 9.59 -3.65
CA ALA A 28 4.54 11.05 -3.66
C ALA A 28 5.76 11.59 -4.45
N ASP A 29 6.92 10.95 -4.32
CA ASP A 29 8.12 11.33 -5.09
C ASP A 29 7.92 11.05 -6.58
N ALA A 30 7.34 9.89 -6.92
CA ALA A 30 7.09 9.51 -8.30
C ALA A 30 6.11 10.48 -8.99
N ILE A 31 5.06 10.92 -8.28
CA ILE A 31 4.14 11.95 -8.76
C ILE A 31 4.84 13.32 -8.89
N ALA A 32 5.64 13.69 -7.89
CA ALA A 32 6.39 14.94 -7.89
C ALA A 32 7.44 14.99 -9.02
N GLY A 33 7.98 13.83 -9.40
CA GLY A 33 9.13 13.70 -10.31
C GLY A 33 10.47 14.00 -9.63
N GLU A 34 10.48 14.16 -8.30
CA GLU A 34 11.65 14.48 -7.50
C GLU A 34 11.49 14.00 -6.05
N SER A 35 12.59 13.97 -5.31
CA SER A 35 12.56 13.57 -3.91
C SER A 35 12.00 14.69 -3.02
N ILE A 36 10.86 14.44 -2.37
CA ILE A 36 10.29 15.39 -1.41
C ILE A 36 11.03 15.27 -0.07
N ARG A 37 11.69 16.36 0.35
CA ARG A 37 12.49 16.42 1.60
C ARG A 37 11.63 16.67 2.84
N GLY A 38 10.53 17.41 2.70
CA GLY A 38 9.62 17.83 3.78
C GLY A 38 8.21 17.26 3.63
N SER A 39 7.20 17.99 4.14
CA SER A 39 5.80 17.61 3.95
C SER A 39 5.39 17.75 2.49
N TRP A 40 4.82 16.70 1.90
CA TRP A 40 4.29 16.75 0.53
C TRP A 40 3.12 17.75 0.41
N TRP A 41 2.42 18.07 1.51
CA TRP A 41 1.37 19.07 1.55
C TRP A 41 1.86 20.48 1.20
N ALA A 42 3.12 20.80 1.54
CA ALA A 42 3.75 22.07 1.21
C ALA A 42 4.39 22.08 -0.19
N HIS A 43 4.33 20.97 -0.92
CA HIS A 43 4.92 20.86 -2.25
C HIS A 43 4.04 21.55 -3.30
N PRO A 44 4.61 22.21 -4.34
CA PRO A 44 3.82 22.83 -5.41
C PRO A 44 2.86 21.87 -6.15
N LYS A 45 3.16 20.56 -6.11
CA LYS A 45 2.31 19.50 -6.68
C LYS A 45 1.37 18.83 -5.68
N SER A 46 1.12 19.44 -4.52
CA SER A 46 0.29 18.84 -3.45
C SER A 46 -1.09 18.43 -3.93
N HIS A 47 -1.78 19.26 -4.73
CA HIS A 47 -3.09 18.91 -5.29
C HIS A 47 -3.02 17.67 -6.20
N GLN A 48 -2.03 17.59 -7.08
CA GLN A 48 -1.83 16.42 -7.92
C GLN A 48 -1.56 15.15 -7.10
N ILE A 49 -0.75 15.26 -6.05
CA ILE A 49 -0.45 14.14 -5.15
C ILE A 49 -1.73 13.69 -4.45
N PHE A 50 -2.52 14.63 -3.95
CA PHE A 50 -3.80 14.36 -3.28
C PHE A 50 -4.78 13.65 -4.22
N ASP A 51 -5.01 14.18 -5.43
CA ASP A 51 -5.97 13.61 -6.39
C ASP A 51 -5.60 12.18 -6.81
N VAL A 52 -4.30 11.93 -7.02
CA VAL A 52 -3.79 10.59 -7.31
C VAL A 52 -3.93 9.68 -6.09
N PHE A 53 -3.61 10.14 -4.88
CA PHE A 53 -3.77 9.31 -3.67
C PHE A 53 -5.21 8.90 -3.42
N GLN A 54 -6.17 9.80 -3.65
CA GLN A 54 -7.60 9.47 -3.57
C GLN A 54 -7.95 8.39 -4.60
N SER A 55 -7.59 8.60 -5.87
CA SER A 55 -7.87 7.64 -6.95
C SER A 55 -7.25 6.26 -6.71
N ILE A 56 -6.04 6.21 -6.14
CA ILE A 56 -5.35 4.97 -5.79
C ILE A 56 -6.02 4.28 -4.61
N SER A 57 -6.44 5.04 -3.59
CA SER A 57 -7.07 4.49 -2.38
C SER A 57 -8.46 3.92 -2.65
N ASP A 58 -9.15 4.42 -3.67
CA ASP A 58 -10.46 3.93 -4.11
C ASP A 58 -10.35 2.74 -5.09
N SER A 59 -9.15 2.38 -5.52
CA SER A 59 -8.93 1.28 -6.45
C SER A 59 -9.19 -0.08 -5.78
N PRO A 60 -9.97 -0.99 -6.40
CA PRO A 60 -10.17 -2.34 -5.89
C PRO A 60 -8.91 -3.21 -6.00
N ASP A 61 -7.86 -2.72 -6.68
CA ASP A 61 -6.61 -3.45 -6.89
C ASP A 61 -5.54 -3.08 -5.86
N ILE A 62 -5.85 -2.18 -4.91
CA ILE A 62 -4.90 -1.62 -3.95
C ILE A 62 -5.39 -1.84 -2.51
N LEU A 63 -4.52 -2.46 -1.71
CA LEU A 63 -4.67 -2.46 -0.26
C LEU A 63 -3.87 -1.27 0.26
N VAL A 64 -4.54 -0.38 0.98
CA VAL A 64 -3.89 0.66 1.78
C VAL A 64 -3.78 0.13 3.21
N CYS A 65 -2.56 0.04 3.73
CA CYS A 65 -2.30 -0.48 5.08
C CYS A 65 -1.04 0.13 5.69
N ARG A 66 -0.58 -0.40 6.83
CA ARG A 66 0.62 0.07 7.55
C ARG A 66 1.72 -0.99 7.59
N LEU A 67 1.97 -1.62 6.43
CA LEU A 67 2.84 -2.78 6.31
C LEU A 67 4.33 -2.49 6.50
N VAL A 68 4.87 -1.39 5.96
CA VAL A 68 6.31 -1.11 6.05
C VAL A 68 6.56 -0.10 7.16
N ASN A 69 7.21 -0.52 8.24
CA ASN A 69 7.54 0.34 9.40
C ASN A 69 6.34 1.14 9.94
N ARG A 70 5.13 0.54 9.90
CA ARG A 70 3.85 1.17 10.28
C ARG A 70 3.47 2.43 9.47
N LYS A 71 4.08 2.62 8.30
CA LYS A 71 3.82 3.75 7.41
C LYS A 71 2.75 3.38 6.39
N VAL A 72 1.98 4.38 5.96
CA VAL A 72 0.96 4.19 4.92
C VAL A 72 1.62 3.62 3.66
N THR A 73 1.14 2.45 3.27
CA THR A 73 1.71 1.60 2.24
C THR A 73 0.60 1.19 1.28
N PHE A 74 0.87 1.29 -0.02
CA PHE A 74 0.04 0.75 -1.09
C PHE A 74 0.58 -0.60 -1.51
N VAL A 75 -0.29 -1.61 -1.50
CA VAL A 75 0.05 -2.98 -1.89
C VAL A 75 -0.84 -3.41 -3.04
N HIS A 76 -0.23 -3.76 -4.17
CA HIS A 76 -0.94 -4.26 -5.34
C HIS A 76 -1.55 -5.64 -5.09
N ARG A 77 -2.76 -5.89 -5.61
CA ARG A 77 -3.52 -7.13 -5.39
C ARG A 77 -2.81 -8.43 -5.74
N ARG A 78 -1.87 -8.38 -6.69
CA ARG A 78 -1.04 -9.54 -7.08
C ARG A 78 -0.27 -10.15 -5.91
N LEU A 79 -0.05 -9.38 -4.84
CA LEU A 79 0.67 -9.82 -3.65
C LEU A 79 -0.25 -10.25 -2.51
N TRP A 80 -1.56 -10.00 -2.60
CA TRP A 80 -2.48 -10.29 -1.49
C TRP A 80 -2.54 -11.77 -1.11
N PRO A 81 -2.65 -12.73 -2.05
CA PRO A 81 -2.67 -14.15 -1.66
C PRO A 81 -1.43 -14.56 -0.87
N ALA A 82 -0.26 -14.07 -1.27
CA ALA A 82 1.00 -14.33 -0.60
C ALA A 82 1.06 -13.68 0.80
N LEU A 83 0.59 -12.44 0.93
CA LEU A 83 0.50 -11.75 2.23
C LEU A 83 -0.48 -12.45 3.17
N VAL A 84 -1.67 -12.81 2.69
CA VAL A 84 -2.70 -13.52 3.46
C VAL A 84 -2.15 -14.87 3.91
N ARG A 85 -1.47 -15.60 3.03
CA ARG A 85 -0.84 -16.89 3.38
C ARG A 85 0.22 -16.74 4.47
N LEU A 86 0.97 -15.65 4.46
CA LEU A 86 2.04 -15.37 5.42
C LEU A 86 1.57 -14.56 6.63
N ALA A 87 0.28 -14.24 6.75
CA ALA A 87 -0.24 -13.30 7.74
C ALA A 87 0.07 -13.68 9.19
N ASN A 88 0.15 -14.98 9.51
CA ASN A 88 0.53 -15.45 10.86
C ASN A 88 2.00 -15.15 11.24
N HIS A 89 2.81 -14.69 10.28
CA HIS A 89 4.18 -14.23 10.49
C HIS A 89 4.31 -12.71 10.45
N LEU A 90 3.19 -12.00 10.30
CA LEU A 90 3.12 -10.55 10.21
C LEU A 90 2.28 -10.03 11.38
N PRO A 91 2.58 -8.85 11.94
CA PRO A 91 1.71 -8.26 12.94
C PRO A 91 0.32 -7.96 12.34
N ALA A 92 -0.74 -8.46 12.97
CA ALA A 92 -2.10 -8.39 12.41
C ALA A 92 -2.61 -6.94 12.19
N ASP A 93 -2.12 -5.99 12.99
CA ASP A 93 -2.43 -4.57 12.86
C ASP A 93 -1.86 -3.96 11.57
N GLN A 94 -0.76 -4.50 11.05
CA GLN A 94 -0.10 -3.99 9.84
C GLN A 94 -0.84 -4.35 8.54
N LEU A 95 -1.65 -5.41 8.55
CA LEU A 95 -2.48 -5.85 7.42
C LEU A 95 -3.92 -5.34 7.48
N SER A 96 -4.29 -4.55 8.49
CA SER A 96 -5.61 -3.91 8.52
C SER A 96 -5.71 -2.91 7.36
N GLN A 97 -6.79 -3.01 6.59
CA GLN A 97 -7.07 -2.04 5.53
C GLN A 97 -7.42 -0.72 6.22
N ILE A 98 -6.76 0.36 5.79
CA ILE A 98 -7.05 1.70 6.26
C ILE A 98 -7.60 2.53 5.11
N HIS A 99 -8.55 3.40 5.41
CA HIS A 99 -8.99 4.46 4.54
C HIS A 99 -8.72 5.77 5.29
N GLU A 100 -7.71 6.50 4.83
CA GLU A 100 -7.38 7.81 5.39
C GLU A 100 -8.13 8.87 4.59
N GLU A 101 -9.26 9.34 5.12
CA GLU A 101 -9.93 10.53 4.59
C GLU A 101 -9.08 11.75 4.96
N HIS A 102 -8.29 12.23 3.99
CA HIS A 102 -7.54 13.46 4.11
C HIS A 102 -8.48 14.63 3.86
N THR A 103 -8.95 15.29 4.92
CA THR A 103 -9.75 16.51 4.74
C THR A 103 -8.85 17.67 4.28
N PRO A 104 -9.36 18.65 3.51
CA PRO A 104 -8.61 19.85 3.13
C PRO A 104 -8.07 20.67 4.32
N SER A 105 -8.61 20.47 5.53
CA SER A 105 -8.17 21.11 6.77
C SER A 105 -7.05 20.37 7.51
N GLY A 106 -6.56 19.24 6.97
CA GLY A 106 -5.53 18.42 7.58
C GLY A 106 -6.02 17.55 8.74
N HIS A 107 -7.34 17.48 8.99
CA HIS A 107 -7.90 16.50 9.91
C HIS A 107 -8.00 15.14 9.20
N HIS A 108 -7.42 14.09 9.79
CA HIS A 108 -7.43 12.75 9.22
C HIS A 108 -8.45 11.91 9.98
N VAL A 109 -9.49 11.44 9.30
CA VAL A 109 -10.33 10.38 9.85
C VAL A 109 -9.82 9.07 9.27
N THR A 110 -9.23 8.23 10.12
CA THR A 110 -8.85 6.87 9.72
C THR A 110 -10.03 5.96 9.97
N ARG A 111 -10.61 5.41 8.90
CA ARG A 111 -11.47 4.22 9.02
C ARG A 111 -10.61 3.00 8.79
N SER A 112 -10.77 1.96 9.60
CA SER A 112 -10.00 0.72 9.45
C SER A 112 -10.92 -0.49 9.39
N ILE A 113 -10.67 -1.39 8.45
CA ILE A 113 -11.27 -2.71 8.39
C ILE A 113 -10.17 -3.70 8.81
N PRO A 114 -10.33 -4.41 9.96
CA PRO A 114 -9.29 -5.28 10.47
C PRO A 114 -9.03 -6.46 9.53
N PHE A 115 -7.79 -6.97 9.51
CA PHE A 115 -7.51 -8.25 8.88
C PHE A 115 -8.16 -9.40 9.69
N PRO A 116 -8.75 -10.43 9.05
CA PRO A 116 -8.89 -10.64 7.60
C PRO A 116 -10.21 -10.13 6.99
N ALA A 117 -10.97 -9.26 7.67
CA ALA A 117 -12.34 -8.91 7.27
C ALA A 117 -12.47 -8.20 5.91
N TRP A 118 -11.44 -7.53 5.43
CA TRP A 118 -11.44 -6.89 4.10
C TRP A 118 -11.08 -7.86 2.96
N VAL A 119 -10.53 -9.03 3.27
CA VAL A 119 -9.92 -9.92 2.27
C VAL A 119 -11.03 -10.57 1.43
N PRO A 120 -11.03 -10.39 0.08
CA PRO A 120 -12.01 -11.05 -0.78
C PRO A 120 -11.92 -12.58 -0.69
N HIS A 121 -13.06 -13.26 -0.80
CA HIS A 121 -13.12 -14.73 -0.71
C HIS A 121 -12.16 -15.43 -1.68
N GLN A 122 -12.12 -14.98 -2.94
CA GLN A 122 -11.21 -15.53 -3.96
C GLN A 122 -9.73 -15.44 -3.53
N VAL A 123 -9.33 -14.37 -2.86
CA VAL A 123 -7.96 -14.19 -2.38
C VAL A 123 -7.65 -15.16 -1.24
N ILE A 124 -8.64 -15.48 -0.39
CA ILE A 124 -8.52 -16.50 0.65
C ILE A 124 -8.32 -17.88 0.02
N GLU A 125 -9.09 -18.22 -1.02
CA GLU A 125 -8.93 -19.48 -1.76
C GLU A 125 -7.54 -19.59 -2.40
N GLU A 126 -7.10 -18.54 -3.10
CA GLU A 126 -5.76 -18.47 -3.69
C GLU A 126 -4.67 -18.60 -2.61
N ALA A 127 -4.79 -17.91 -1.47
CA ALA A 127 -3.84 -17.99 -0.36
C ALA A 127 -3.77 -19.40 0.25
N ASN A 128 -4.92 -20.09 0.39
CA ASN A 128 -4.97 -21.45 0.90
C ASN A 128 -4.29 -22.45 -0.05
N GLY A 129 -4.36 -22.20 -1.35
CA GLY A 129 -3.68 -22.99 -2.38
C GLY A 129 -2.15 -22.83 -2.43
N LEU A 130 -1.60 -21.74 -1.89
CA LEU A 130 -0.16 -21.51 -1.87
C LEU A 130 0.53 -22.29 -0.74
N SER A 131 1.65 -22.95 -1.04
CA SER A 131 2.61 -23.35 -0.03
C SER A 131 3.30 -22.12 0.60
N MET A 132 3.90 -22.32 1.78
CA MET A 132 4.70 -21.26 2.42
C MET A 132 5.87 -20.80 1.56
N GLN A 133 6.46 -21.71 0.78
CA GLN A 133 7.58 -21.37 -0.10
C GLN A 133 7.12 -20.57 -1.31
N GLU A 134 5.98 -20.94 -1.92
CA GLU A 134 5.42 -20.18 -3.05
C GLU A 134 5.01 -18.77 -2.61
N ALA A 135 4.36 -18.63 -1.45
CA ALA A 135 4.03 -17.32 -0.90
C ALA A 135 5.29 -16.48 -0.65
N ARG A 136 6.35 -17.08 -0.12
CA ARG A 136 7.64 -16.40 0.06
C ARG A 136 8.28 -15.99 -1.26
N ASN A 137 8.26 -16.88 -2.26
CA ASN A 137 8.80 -16.58 -3.59
C ASN A 137 8.02 -15.45 -4.28
N ALA A 138 6.70 -15.42 -4.12
CA ALA A 138 5.84 -14.37 -4.66
C ALA A 138 6.11 -13.01 -4.02
N LEU A 139 6.41 -12.95 -2.72
CA LEU A 139 6.87 -11.74 -2.05
C LEU A 139 8.34 -11.40 -2.32
N GLY A 140 9.18 -12.39 -2.66
CA GLY A 140 10.59 -12.21 -3.03
C GLY A 140 11.32 -11.18 -2.15
N PRO A 141 11.82 -10.07 -2.72
CA PRO A 141 12.59 -9.06 -1.98
C PRO A 141 11.77 -8.32 -0.92
N TRP A 142 10.44 -8.26 -1.05
CA TRP A 142 9.58 -7.57 -0.09
C TRP A 142 9.52 -8.29 1.27
N LEU A 143 9.86 -9.58 1.34
CA LEU A 143 9.91 -10.31 2.61
C LEU A 143 10.85 -9.69 3.64
N LEU A 144 11.88 -8.96 3.21
CA LEU A 144 12.87 -8.37 4.12
C LEU A 144 12.38 -7.07 4.77
N ILE A 145 11.33 -6.46 4.24
CA ILE A 145 10.85 -5.13 4.65
C ILE A 145 9.45 -5.16 5.28
N VAL A 146 8.76 -6.32 5.22
CA VAL A 146 7.42 -6.51 5.77
C VAL A 146 7.40 -7.29 7.09
N GLN A 147 8.56 -7.63 7.68
CA GLN A 147 8.65 -8.36 8.95
C GLN A 147 8.36 -7.48 10.17
#